data_AF-A0A381TYR3-F1
#
_entry.id   AF-A0A381TYR3-F1
#
_cell.length_a   1.000
_cell.length_b   1.000
_cell.length_c   1.000
_cell.angle_alpha   90.00
_cell.angle_beta   90.00
_cell.angle_gamma   90.00
#
_symmetry.space_group_name_H-M   'P 1'
#
loop_
_entity.id
_entity.type
_entity.pdbx_description
1 polymer ?
#
loop_
_entity_poly.entity_id
_entity_poly.type
_entity_poly.pdbx_seq_one_letter_code
_entity_poly.pdbx_strand_id
1 'polypeptide(L)'
;MKNILFIISFLILSCTINDDQVEYEEQLVLWANLRANFPLIDTVFVARSANLKENVSSKQLWIDDAQVHIIGDTIDLLLNPVLNSPGRYFTNSNYIFQGGETYQVRAILGTDTISGITVIPDKMEISPASESIYACKGITFNVPEININNYDPTMWPPIIGYVDTLTLKQGECFTESFASYPLFKIDFNEEDYETIRILSLALDADSVNLEPFTDLNNDGLWNEDEYFDDWNQNGIRDSCLINLIYDTTYKDIYALWKEPFPRGSQQETGWIKNSPYRYNPWPWNVETAPVSMTWLFFDYYGLHLMTFQATDDATFNYFQGLPEFNQYVMPNSNVVNGYGLVSSSASSSFLVYIKRDESTDD
;
A
#
# COMPACT_ATOMS: atom_id res chain seq x y z
N MET A 1 -7.97 78.62 2.88
CA MET A 1 -7.09 77.42 2.84
C MET A 1 -7.72 76.43 1.88
N LYS A 2 -6.99 76.03 0.84
CA LYS A 2 -7.49 75.26 -0.32
C LYS A 2 -7.34 73.77 0.02
N ASN A 3 -8.45 73.06 0.21
CA ASN A 3 -8.43 71.60 0.35
C ASN A 3 -8.44 70.97 -1.04
N ILE A 4 -7.29 70.43 -1.45
CA ILE A 4 -7.16 69.57 -2.63
C ILE A 4 -7.56 68.17 -2.19
N LEU A 5 -8.71 67.68 -2.68
CA LEU A 5 -9.14 66.30 -2.52
C LEU A 5 -8.49 65.48 -3.66
N PHE A 6 -7.45 64.72 -3.34
CA PHE A 6 -6.90 63.71 -4.24
C PHE A 6 -7.84 62.49 -4.23
N ILE A 7 -8.57 62.28 -5.32
CA ILE A 7 -9.29 61.03 -5.57
C ILE A 7 -8.30 60.10 -6.28
N ILE A 8 -7.76 59.13 -5.54
CA ILE A 8 -7.00 58.01 -6.06
C ILE A 8 -8.02 57.03 -6.66
N SER A 9 -8.03 56.92 -7.98
CA SER A 9 -8.79 55.89 -8.69
C SER A 9 -8.02 54.56 -8.60
N PHE A 10 -8.44 53.68 -7.70
CA PHE A 10 -8.00 52.29 -7.66
C PHE A 10 -8.70 51.55 -8.80
N LEU A 11 -8.03 51.40 -9.93
CA LEU A 11 -8.44 50.47 -10.99
C LEU A 11 -8.15 49.05 -10.50
N ILE A 12 -9.17 48.42 -9.92
CA ILE A 12 -9.20 46.98 -9.66
C ILE A 12 -9.34 46.30 -11.02
N LEU A 13 -8.22 45.89 -11.61
CA LEU A 13 -8.20 44.91 -12.69
C LEU A 13 -8.60 43.57 -12.07
N SER A 14 -9.90 43.28 -12.10
CA SER A 14 -10.39 41.92 -11.86
C SER A 14 -9.88 41.03 -12.99
N CYS A 15 -8.87 40.21 -12.71
CA CYS A 15 -8.64 39.00 -13.49
C CYS A 15 -9.93 38.17 -13.37
N THR A 16 -10.68 38.06 -14.45
CA THR A 16 -11.67 36.99 -14.58
C THR A 16 -10.87 35.70 -14.57
N ILE A 17 -10.99 34.91 -13.51
CA ILE A 17 -10.60 33.50 -13.57
C ILE A 17 -11.45 32.92 -14.69
N ASN A 18 -10.79 32.43 -15.73
CA ASN A 18 -11.46 31.76 -16.84
C ASN A 18 -11.95 30.42 -16.30
N ASP A 19 -13.14 30.44 -15.70
CA ASP A 19 -13.83 29.27 -15.16
C ASP A 19 -14.53 28.55 -16.34
N ASP A 20 -13.74 28.24 -17.37
CA ASP A 20 -14.18 27.38 -18.46
C ASP A 20 -14.53 26.04 -17.81
N GLN A 21 -15.82 25.84 -17.54
CA GLN A 21 -16.32 24.60 -16.98
C GLN A 21 -15.99 23.51 -18.00
N VAL A 22 -15.02 22.66 -17.67
CA VAL A 22 -14.68 21.49 -18.46
C VAL A 22 -15.94 20.65 -18.55
N GLU A 23 -16.52 20.56 -19.75
CA GLU A 23 -17.67 19.70 -20.00
C GLU A 23 -17.20 18.26 -19.94
N TYR A 24 -17.87 17.46 -19.11
CA TYR A 24 -17.53 16.05 -18.94
C TYR A 24 -17.83 15.28 -20.23
N GLU A 25 -16.82 14.57 -20.73
CA GLU A 25 -16.98 13.57 -21.78
C GLU A 25 -16.78 12.17 -21.20
N GLU A 26 -17.72 11.26 -21.50
CA GLU A 26 -17.57 9.86 -21.14
C GLU A 26 -16.44 9.22 -21.94
N GLN A 27 -15.56 8.49 -21.25
CA GLN A 27 -14.40 7.82 -21.81
C GLN A 27 -14.29 6.41 -21.24
N LEU A 28 -13.63 5.52 -21.98
CA LEU A 28 -13.24 4.22 -21.45
C LEU A 28 -12.07 4.38 -20.47
N VAL A 29 -12.02 3.49 -19.48
CA VAL A 29 -11.04 3.47 -18.41
C VAL A 29 -10.35 2.10 -18.42
N LEU A 30 -9.02 2.09 -18.48
CA LEU A 30 -8.20 0.87 -18.51
C LEU A 30 -7.19 0.87 -17.36
N TRP A 31 -7.18 -0.22 -16.59
CA TRP A 31 -6.18 -0.45 -15.55
C TRP A 31 -5.47 -1.78 -15.75
N ALA A 32 -4.14 -1.75 -15.68
CA ALA A 32 -3.33 -2.96 -15.71
C ALA A 32 -2.04 -2.75 -14.91
N ASN A 33 -1.54 -3.84 -14.32
CA ASN A 33 -0.19 -3.92 -13.76
C ASN A 33 0.49 -5.20 -14.24
N LEU A 34 1.64 -5.07 -14.88
CA LEU A 34 2.48 -6.20 -15.31
C LEU A 34 3.67 -6.35 -14.37
N ARG A 35 4.06 -7.59 -14.05
CA ARG A 35 5.18 -7.84 -13.12
C ARG A 35 6.30 -8.63 -13.79
N ALA A 36 7.51 -8.12 -13.68
CA ALA A 36 8.72 -8.80 -14.15
C ALA A 36 8.83 -10.20 -13.52
N ASN A 37 9.19 -11.19 -14.34
CA ASN A 37 9.44 -12.58 -13.96
C ASN A 37 8.22 -13.35 -13.44
N PHE A 38 7.01 -12.84 -13.66
CA PHE A 38 5.76 -13.53 -13.35
C PHE A 38 4.87 -13.64 -14.59
N PRO A 39 3.96 -14.63 -14.63
CA PRO A 39 2.83 -14.56 -15.54
C PRO A 39 1.89 -13.43 -15.13
N LEU A 40 0.79 -13.24 -15.86
CA LEU A 40 -0.24 -12.31 -15.43
C LEU A 40 -0.81 -12.80 -14.08
N ILE A 41 -0.50 -12.08 -13.00
CA ILE A 41 -0.91 -12.44 -11.63
C ILE A 41 -2.20 -11.75 -11.18
N ASP A 42 -2.58 -10.66 -11.84
CA ASP A 42 -3.78 -9.88 -11.53
C ASP A 42 -4.59 -9.59 -12.80
N THR A 43 -5.82 -9.12 -12.64
CA THR A 43 -6.73 -8.84 -13.75
C THR A 43 -6.46 -7.48 -14.39
N VAL A 44 -6.71 -7.37 -15.69
CA VAL A 44 -6.86 -6.08 -16.37
C VAL A 44 -8.30 -5.61 -16.18
N PHE A 45 -8.50 -4.34 -15.86
CA PHE A 45 -9.83 -3.77 -15.63
C PHE A 45 -10.25 -2.84 -16.77
N VAL A 46 -11.49 -2.97 -17.21
CA VAL A 46 -12.12 -2.09 -18.19
C VAL A 46 -13.45 -1.57 -17.63
N ALA A 47 -13.62 -0.26 -17.69
CA ALA A 47 -14.83 0.44 -17.26
C ALA A 47 -15.11 1.66 -18.15
N ARG A 48 -16.24 2.32 -17.93
CA ARG A 48 -16.48 3.69 -18.40
C ARG A 48 -16.32 4.69 -17.26
N SER A 49 -15.91 5.91 -17.56
CA SER A 49 -15.98 7.01 -16.61
C SER A 49 -17.44 7.38 -16.31
N ALA A 50 -17.67 8.11 -15.22
CA ALA A 50 -18.99 8.62 -14.86
C ALA A 50 -18.94 10.11 -14.55
N ASN A 51 -20.04 10.82 -14.83
CA ASN A 51 -20.17 12.21 -14.40
C ASN A 51 -20.38 12.28 -12.88
N LEU A 52 -19.87 13.31 -12.21
CA LEU A 52 -20.09 13.53 -10.78
C LEU A 52 -21.58 13.64 -10.38
N LYS A 53 -22.45 14.05 -11.31
CA LYS A 53 -23.91 14.15 -11.11
C LYS A 53 -24.66 12.88 -11.50
N GLU A 54 -23.98 11.88 -12.08
CA GLU A 54 -24.58 10.61 -12.48
C GLU A 54 -24.85 9.75 -11.25
N ASN A 55 -26.12 9.38 -11.02
CA ASN A 55 -26.49 8.48 -9.92
C ASN A 55 -26.31 7.02 -10.36
N VAL A 56 -25.06 6.57 -10.40
CA VAL A 56 -24.67 5.24 -10.85
C VAL A 56 -23.75 4.58 -9.82
N SER A 57 -23.96 3.29 -9.57
CA SER A 57 -23.03 2.53 -8.73
C SER A 57 -21.80 2.11 -9.55
N SER A 58 -20.63 1.99 -8.90
CA SER A 58 -19.40 1.53 -9.56
C SER A 58 -19.57 0.21 -10.31
N LYS A 59 -20.43 -0.68 -9.81
CA LYS A 59 -20.75 -1.97 -10.45
C LYS A 59 -21.35 -1.85 -11.85
N GLN A 60 -22.02 -0.74 -12.15
CA GLN A 60 -22.67 -0.49 -13.43
C GLN A 60 -21.74 0.21 -14.44
N LEU A 61 -20.52 0.57 -14.02
CA LEU A 61 -19.51 1.18 -14.88
C LEU A 61 -18.60 0.14 -15.55
N TRP A 62 -18.58 -1.08 -15.02
CA TRP A 62 -17.76 -2.18 -15.54
C TRP A 62 -18.22 -2.66 -16.91
N ILE A 63 -17.27 -3.02 -17.75
CA ILE A 63 -17.50 -3.45 -19.14
C ILE A 63 -17.05 -4.91 -19.30
N ASP A 64 -17.97 -5.78 -19.70
CA ASP A 64 -17.74 -7.24 -19.76
C ASP A 64 -17.53 -7.77 -21.20
N ASP A 65 -17.78 -6.96 -22.22
CA ASP A 65 -17.80 -7.35 -23.62
C ASP A 65 -16.70 -6.68 -24.48
N ALA A 66 -15.72 -6.02 -23.86
CA ALA A 66 -14.51 -5.56 -24.54
C ALA A 66 -13.59 -6.73 -24.95
N GLN A 67 -12.85 -6.56 -26.04
CA GLN A 67 -11.73 -7.44 -26.40
C GLN A 67 -10.44 -6.85 -25.82
N VAL A 68 -9.77 -7.60 -24.94
CA VAL A 68 -8.60 -7.12 -24.20
C VAL A 68 -7.36 -7.92 -24.58
N HIS A 69 -6.30 -7.21 -24.96
CA HIS A 69 -5.04 -7.79 -25.41
C HIS A 69 -3.86 -7.22 -24.61
N ILE A 70 -2.88 -8.07 -24.30
CA ILE A 70 -1.54 -7.66 -23.90
C ILE A 70 -0.59 -8.01 -25.05
N ILE A 71 0.08 -7.00 -25.60
CA ILE A 71 0.89 -7.09 -26.81
C ILE A 71 2.32 -6.72 -26.44
N GLY A 72 3.28 -7.55 -26.83
CA GLY A 72 4.70 -7.27 -26.77
C GLY A 72 5.36 -7.67 -28.09
N ASP A 73 6.68 -7.58 -28.18
CA ASP A 73 7.42 -7.81 -29.43
C ASP A 73 7.15 -9.18 -30.07
N THR A 74 6.96 -10.21 -29.25
CA THR A 74 6.77 -11.60 -29.71
C THR A 74 5.42 -12.20 -29.31
N ILE A 75 4.55 -11.43 -28.65
CA ILE A 75 3.32 -11.95 -28.04
C ILE A 75 2.11 -11.06 -28.31
N ASP A 76 0.95 -11.71 -28.42
CA ASP A 76 -0.37 -11.09 -28.41
C ASP A 76 -1.29 -12.01 -27.59
N LEU A 77 -1.46 -11.67 -26.31
CA LEU A 77 -2.26 -12.44 -25.36
C LEU A 77 -3.68 -11.87 -25.33
N LEU A 78 -4.66 -12.69 -25.76
CA LEU A 78 -6.07 -12.40 -25.56
C LEU A 78 -6.48 -12.75 -24.13
N LEU A 79 -7.11 -11.80 -23.44
CA LEU A 79 -7.65 -11.96 -22.10
C LEU A 79 -9.16 -12.20 -22.18
N ASN A 80 -9.67 -13.05 -21.28
CA ASN A 80 -11.07 -13.42 -21.20
C ASN A 80 -11.73 -12.74 -20.00
N PRO A 81 -13.02 -12.35 -20.10
CA PRO A 81 -13.79 -11.88 -18.96
C PRO A 81 -13.78 -12.89 -17.81
N VAL A 82 -13.63 -12.41 -16.58
CA VAL A 82 -13.62 -13.25 -15.37
C VAL A 82 -15.04 -13.47 -14.87
N LEU A 83 -15.42 -14.74 -14.70
CA LEU A 83 -16.76 -15.10 -14.23
C LEU A 83 -17.07 -14.46 -12.86
N ASN A 84 -18.26 -13.88 -12.74
CA ASN A 84 -18.75 -13.19 -11.54
C ASN A 84 -17.91 -11.99 -11.07
N SER A 85 -17.01 -11.47 -11.92
CA SER A 85 -16.20 -10.30 -11.62
C SER A 85 -16.24 -9.30 -12.77
N PRO A 86 -17.31 -8.48 -12.87
CA PRO A 86 -17.49 -7.59 -13.99
C PRO A 86 -16.31 -6.64 -14.20
N GLY A 87 -16.02 -6.32 -15.46
CA GLY A 87 -14.94 -5.42 -15.87
C GLY A 87 -13.55 -6.04 -15.80
N ARG A 88 -13.41 -7.28 -15.33
CA ARG A 88 -12.11 -7.92 -15.12
C ARG A 88 -11.79 -8.90 -16.24
N TYR A 89 -10.56 -8.83 -16.73
CA TYR A 89 -10.04 -9.63 -17.83
C TYR A 89 -8.77 -10.36 -17.38
N PHE A 90 -8.67 -11.65 -17.71
CA PHE A 90 -7.55 -12.49 -17.29
C PHE A 90 -7.20 -13.56 -18.31
N THR A 91 -5.99 -14.11 -18.24
CA THR A 91 -5.56 -15.26 -19.03
C THR A 91 -4.74 -16.22 -18.18
N ASN A 92 -4.96 -17.53 -18.35
CA ASN A 92 -4.15 -18.58 -17.71
C ASN A 92 -2.87 -18.89 -18.50
N SER A 93 -2.43 -17.97 -19.36
CA SER A 93 -1.18 -18.11 -20.10
C SER A 93 -0.01 -18.15 -19.12
N ASN A 94 0.90 -19.10 -19.33
CA ASN A 94 2.14 -19.19 -18.57
C ASN A 94 3.26 -18.30 -19.15
N TYR A 95 2.92 -17.35 -20.03
CA TYR A 95 3.88 -16.39 -20.55
C TYR A 95 4.43 -15.53 -19.41
N ILE A 96 5.75 -15.50 -19.27
CA ILE A 96 6.44 -14.76 -18.22
C ILE A 96 6.88 -13.41 -18.78
N PHE A 97 6.38 -12.33 -18.19
CA PHE A 97 6.79 -10.98 -18.57
C PHE A 97 8.24 -10.73 -18.15
N GLN A 98 9.05 -10.22 -19.07
CA GLN A 98 10.48 -9.96 -18.84
C GLN A 98 10.70 -8.51 -18.39
N GLY A 99 11.65 -8.29 -17.47
CA GLY A 99 12.14 -6.95 -17.15
C GLY A 99 12.86 -6.31 -18.34
N GLY A 100 12.74 -5.00 -18.48
CA GLY A 100 13.30 -4.19 -19.57
C GLY A 100 12.47 -4.15 -20.85
N GLU A 101 11.50 -5.04 -20.98
CA GLU A 101 10.67 -5.15 -22.18
C GLU A 101 9.46 -4.20 -22.12
N THR A 102 9.04 -3.76 -23.31
CA THR A 102 7.88 -2.88 -23.47
C THR A 102 6.62 -3.70 -23.80
N TYR A 103 5.51 -3.38 -23.13
CA TYR A 103 4.22 -4.00 -23.39
C TYR A 103 3.12 -2.96 -23.55
N GLN A 104 2.20 -3.24 -24.48
CA GLN A 104 0.97 -2.49 -24.67
C GLN A 104 -0.21 -3.31 -24.13
N VAL A 105 -1.06 -2.69 -23.33
CA VAL A 105 -2.37 -3.23 -22.98
C VAL A 105 -3.43 -2.48 -23.78
N ARG A 106 -4.25 -3.21 -24.53
CA ARG A 106 -5.24 -2.65 -25.46
C ARG A 106 -6.63 -3.22 -25.16
N ALA A 107 -7.63 -2.36 -25.06
CA ALA A 107 -9.03 -2.74 -24.95
C ALA A 107 -9.83 -2.16 -26.12
N ILE A 108 -10.68 -3.00 -26.73
CA ILE A 108 -11.51 -2.65 -27.89
C ILE A 108 -12.97 -2.89 -27.53
N LEU A 109 -13.82 -1.86 -27.64
CA LEU A 109 -15.26 -1.95 -27.45
C LEU A 109 -15.97 -1.35 -28.68
N GLY A 110 -16.56 -2.21 -29.51
CA GLY A 110 -17.17 -1.76 -30.77
C GLY A 110 -16.14 -1.10 -31.70
N THR A 111 -16.25 0.22 -31.88
CA THR A 111 -15.30 1.02 -32.67
C THR A 111 -14.24 1.72 -31.81
N ASP A 112 -14.43 1.75 -30.50
CA ASP A 112 -13.56 2.47 -29.58
C ASP A 112 -12.38 1.60 -29.21
N THR A 113 -11.18 2.18 -29.22
CA THR A 113 -9.94 1.50 -28.87
C THR A 113 -9.13 2.39 -27.96
N ILE A 114 -8.83 1.87 -26.77
CA ILE A 114 -7.95 2.49 -25.80
C ILE A 114 -6.75 1.60 -25.55
N SER A 115 -5.61 2.20 -25.23
CA SER A 115 -4.42 1.45 -24.88
C SER A 115 -3.44 2.25 -24.05
N GLY A 116 -2.73 1.58 -23.15
CA GLY A 116 -1.57 2.13 -22.48
C GLY A 116 -0.32 1.31 -22.76
N ILE A 117 0.84 1.93 -22.61
CA ILE A 117 2.16 1.31 -22.83
C ILE A 117 2.97 1.44 -21.54
N THR A 118 3.64 0.37 -21.15
CA THR A 118 4.55 0.33 -20.00
C THR A 118 5.85 -0.35 -20.39
N VAL A 119 6.95 0.10 -19.77
CA VAL A 119 8.25 -0.57 -19.82
C VAL A 119 8.48 -1.19 -18.47
N ILE A 120 8.62 -2.51 -18.43
CA ILE A 120 8.80 -3.21 -17.14
C ILE A 120 10.18 -2.87 -16.58
N PRO A 121 10.30 -2.44 -15.32
CA PRO A 121 11.60 -2.28 -14.68
C PRO A 121 12.48 -3.53 -14.83
N ASP A 122 13.77 -3.36 -15.09
CA ASP A 122 14.70 -4.48 -15.33
C ASP A 122 14.76 -5.44 -14.13
N LYS A 123 14.95 -4.87 -12.94
CA LYS A 123 15.18 -5.62 -11.69
C LYS A 123 15.00 -4.72 -10.47
N MET A 124 14.56 -5.28 -9.35
CA MET A 124 14.66 -4.59 -8.06
C MET A 124 15.80 -5.21 -7.26
N GLU A 125 16.88 -4.46 -7.03
CA GLU A 125 18.01 -4.93 -6.23
C GLU A 125 17.94 -4.34 -4.83
N ILE A 126 18.03 -5.21 -3.83
CA ILE A 126 18.06 -4.82 -2.42
C ILE A 126 19.28 -5.42 -1.75
N SER A 127 19.81 -4.71 -0.76
CA SER A 127 20.90 -5.18 0.09
C SER A 127 20.66 -4.74 1.53
N PRO A 128 21.07 -5.54 2.54
CA PRO A 128 20.93 -5.10 3.92
C PRO A 128 21.97 -4.03 4.20
N ALA A 129 21.57 -2.95 4.86
CA ALA A 129 22.53 -1.94 5.27
C ALA A 129 23.34 -2.48 6.46
N SER A 130 24.62 -2.09 6.54
CA SER A 130 25.49 -2.52 7.65
C SER A 130 24.95 -2.10 9.01
N GLU A 131 25.27 -2.92 10.01
CA GLU A 131 24.95 -2.65 11.41
C GLU A 131 25.33 -1.22 11.82
N SER A 132 24.42 -0.53 12.52
CA SER A 132 24.61 0.88 12.88
C SER A 132 24.07 1.17 14.29
N ILE A 133 24.46 2.32 14.84
CA ILE A 133 24.01 2.74 16.17
C ILE A 133 22.94 3.81 16.04
N TYR A 134 21.83 3.63 16.73
CA TYR A 134 20.78 4.64 16.91
C TYR A 134 20.87 5.26 18.30
N ALA A 135 21.01 6.58 18.38
CA ALA A 135 21.08 7.30 19.65
C ALA A 135 19.76 8.01 19.94
N CYS A 136 19.18 7.75 21.11
CA CYS A 136 17.97 8.41 21.57
C CYS A 136 18.08 8.71 23.07
N LYS A 137 17.83 9.97 23.44
CA LYS A 137 17.88 10.46 24.83
C LYS A 137 19.16 10.07 25.61
N GLY A 138 20.30 10.03 24.93
CA GLY A 138 21.60 9.68 25.53
C GLY A 138 21.84 8.18 25.70
N ILE A 139 20.89 7.33 25.28
CA ILE A 139 21.02 5.88 25.20
C ILE A 139 21.28 5.49 23.75
N THR A 140 22.16 4.51 23.55
CA THR A 140 22.48 3.97 22.22
C THR A 140 21.90 2.58 22.07
N PHE A 141 21.24 2.35 20.94
CA PHE A 141 20.67 1.08 20.52
C PHE A 141 21.38 0.58 19.28
N ASN A 142 21.58 -0.73 19.20
CA ASN A 142 22.15 -1.36 18.02
C ASN A 142 21.05 -1.62 16.99
N VAL A 143 21.26 -1.19 15.75
CA VAL A 143 20.39 -1.46 14.61
C VAL A 143 21.05 -2.57 13.79
N PRO A 144 20.50 -3.80 13.80
CA PRO A 144 21.13 -4.95 13.19
C PRO A 144 21.11 -4.90 11.66
N GLU A 145 22.10 -5.54 11.05
CA GLU A 145 22.03 -6.02 9.67
C GLU A 145 21.18 -7.31 9.65
N ILE A 146 20.32 -7.48 8.63
CA ILE A 146 19.42 -8.65 8.54
C ILE A 146 19.72 -9.51 7.30
N ASN A 147 19.40 -10.79 7.39
CA ASN A 147 19.42 -11.71 6.28
C ASN A 147 18.20 -11.53 5.38
N ILE A 148 18.42 -10.93 4.21
CA ILE A 148 17.39 -10.79 3.17
C ILE A 148 17.37 -11.95 2.15
N ASN A 149 18.35 -12.86 2.20
CA ASN A 149 18.44 -14.00 1.27
C ASN A 149 17.78 -15.23 1.89
N ASN A 150 16.49 -15.13 2.22
CA ASN A 150 15.76 -16.17 2.93
C ASN A 150 14.44 -16.61 2.28
N TYR A 151 14.07 -16.00 1.15
CA TYR A 151 12.80 -16.25 0.46
C TYR A 151 13.01 -16.43 -1.05
N ASP A 152 12.38 -17.45 -1.62
CA ASP A 152 12.28 -17.67 -3.06
C ASP A 152 10.84 -18.14 -3.41
N PRO A 153 10.04 -17.34 -4.13
CA PRO A 153 8.67 -17.68 -4.48
C PRO A 153 8.56 -18.87 -5.46
N THR A 154 9.67 -19.28 -6.09
CA THR A 154 9.71 -20.38 -7.06
C THR A 154 10.01 -21.74 -6.41
N MET A 155 10.43 -21.75 -5.13
CA MET A 155 10.76 -22.97 -4.39
C MET A 155 9.63 -23.40 -3.43
N TRP A 156 9.58 -24.70 -3.11
CA TRP A 156 8.68 -25.25 -2.10
C TRP A 156 9.45 -26.10 -1.07
N PRO A 157 9.50 -25.70 0.21
CA PRO A 157 8.93 -24.48 0.79
C PRO A 157 9.64 -23.21 0.26
N PRO A 158 8.97 -22.05 0.24
CA PRO A 158 9.56 -20.82 -0.29
C PRO A 158 10.58 -20.17 0.67
N ILE A 159 10.65 -20.64 1.92
CA ILE A 159 11.65 -20.21 2.90
C ILE A 159 12.92 -21.03 2.67
N ILE A 160 13.98 -20.37 2.20
CA ILE A 160 15.23 -21.01 1.77
C ILE A 160 16.41 -20.70 2.70
N GLY A 161 16.24 -19.76 3.63
CA GLY A 161 17.28 -19.32 4.55
C GLY A 161 16.75 -19.01 5.95
N TYR A 162 17.66 -18.58 6.83
CA TYR A 162 17.29 -18.16 8.18
C TYR A 162 16.48 -16.86 8.15
N VAL A 163 15.39 -16.81 8.92
CA VAL A 163 14.55 -15.61 9.08
C VAL A 163 14.90 -14.93 10.39
N ASP A 164 15.38 -13.69 10.32
CA ASP A 164 15.71 -12.93 11.51
C ASP A 164 14.47 -12.55 12.31
N THR A 165 14.63 -12.56 13.64
CA THR A 165 13.61 -12.16 14.60
C THR A 165 13.97 -10.81 15.20
N LEU A 166 13.05 -9.85 15.08
CA LEU A 166 13.23 -8.48 15.53
C LEU A 166 12.18 -8.16 16.58
N THR A 167 12.62 -7.71 17.76
CA THR A 167 11.70 -7.29 18.83
C THR A 167 11.22 -5.87 18.57
N LEU A 168 9.92 -5.70 18.42
CA LEU A 168 9.30 -4.38 18.37
C LEU A 168 9.04 -3.90 19.80
N LYS A 169 9.82 -2.91 20.21
CA LYS A 169 9.64 -2.19 21.48
C LYS A 169 8.66 -1.05 21.31
N GLN A 170 7.95 -0.69 22.37
CA GLN A 170 7.07 0.47 22.39
C GLN A 170 7.68 1.59 23.25
N GLY A 171 7.22 2.82 23.01
CA GLY A 171 7.62 3.99 23.79
C GLY A 171 8.43 5.02 23.01
N GLU A 172 8.96 6.00 23.74
CA GLU A 172 9.39 7.29 23.16
C GLU A 172 10.44 7.16 22.05
N CYS A 173 11.43 6.28 22.26
CA CYS A 173 12.48 6.07 21.26
C CYS A 173 12.05 5.16 20.10
N PHE A 174 10.94 4.43 20.20
CA PHE A 174 10.61 3.29 19.34
C PHE A 174 9.33 3.46 18.52
N THR A 175 8.29 4.13 19.05
CA THR A 175 6.97 4.22 18.40
C THR A 175 6.33 5.61 18.39
N GLU A 176 7.08 6.68 18.65
CA GLU A 176 6.51 8.05 18.69
C GLU A 176 6.55 8.83 17.38
N SER A 177 7.43 8.48 16.44
CA SER A 177 7.58 9.25 15.20
C SER A 177 8.18 8.44 14.05
N PHE A 178 8.22 9.07 12.87
CA PHE A 178 8.95 8.55 11.71
C PHE A 178 10.47 8.41 11.96
N ALA A 179 11.03 9.16 12.91
CA ALA A 179 12.44 9.14 13.26
C ALA A 179 12.76 8.16 14.39
N SER A 180 11.79 7.36 14.84
CA SER A 180 11.98 6.34 15.86
C SER A 180 13.00 5.28 15.44
N TYR A 181 13.46 4.50 16.42
CA TYR A 181 14.42 3.42 16.25
C TYR A 181 14.07 2.54 15.04
N PRO A 182 14.97 2.43 14.04
CA PRO A 182 14.79 1.50 12.95
C PRO A 182 15.06 0.08 13.42
N LEU A 183 14.14 -0.84 13.14
CA LEU A 183 14.34 -2.25 13.43
C LEU A 183 15.48 -2.83 12.58
N PHE A 184 15.63 -2.33 11.34
CA PHE A 184 16.71 -2.62 10.41
C PHE A 184 16.70 -1.57 9.29
N LYS A 185 17.65 -1.68 8.36
CA LYS A 185 17.77 -0.78 7.20
C LYS A 185 18.03 -1.57 5.92
N ILE A 186 17.44 -1.13 4.81
CA ILE A 186 17.59 -1.75 3.49
C ILE A 186 18.07 -0.70 2.49
N ASP A 187 19.17 -1.00 1.82
CA ASP A 187 19.64 -0.29 0.64
C ASP A 187 19.01 -0.88 -0.63
N PHE A 188 18.83 -0.04 -1.64
CA PHE A 188 18.35 -0.46 -2.95
C PHE A 188 19.00 0.38 -4.05
N ASN A 189 18.85 -0.07 -5.30
CA ASN A 189 19.35 0.64 -6.49
C ASN A 189 18.52 1.90 -6.79
N GLU A 190 18.64 2.92 -5.93
CA GLU A 190 17.85 4.17 -5.99
C GLU A 190 18.06 4.97 -7.29
N GLU A 191 19.26 4.93 -7.88
CA GLU A 191 19.57 5.68 -9.10
C GLU A 191 18.79 5.18 -10.33
N ASP A 192 18.23 3.97 -10.27
CA ASP A 192 17.49 3.35 -11.38
C ASP A 192 16.01 3.75 -11.41
N TYR A 193 15.44 4.27 -10.31
CA TYR A 193 13.99 4.48 -10.15
C TYR A 193 13.62 5.77 -9.42
N GLU A 194 12.62 6.50 -9.94
CA GLU A 194 12.09 7.72 -9.30
C GLU A 194 11.36 7.42 -7.98
N THR A 195 10.65 6.30 -7.92
CA THR A 195 9.96 5.87 -6.70
C THR A 195 9.89 4.35 -6.62
N ILE A 196 10.08 3.82 -5.42
CA ILE A 196 9.85 2.42 -5.10
C ILE A 196 8.68 2.29 -4.13
N ARG A 197 7.94 1.18 -4.25
CA ARG A 197 6.88 0.82 -3.32
C ARG A 197 7.33 -0.34 -2.44
N ILE A 198 7.21 -0.17 -1.13
CA ILE A 198 7.48 -1.20 -0.14
C ILE A 198 6.15 -1.72 0.39
N LEU A 199 5.98 -3.03 0.35
CA LEU A 199 4.81 -3.71 0.91
C LEU A 199 5.26 -4.53 2.13
N SER A 200 4.53 -4.38 3.23
CA SER A 200 4.64 -5.26 4.40
C SER A 200 3.40 -6.14 4.46
N LEU A 201 3.55 -7.41 4.12
CA LEU A 201 2.48 -8.40 4.20
C LEU A 201 2.67 -9.28 5.43
N ALA A 202 1.83 -9.10 6.45
CA ALA A 202 1.78 -9.97 7.61
C ALA A 202 1.06 -11.28 7.24
N LEU A 203 1.76 -12.42 7.35
CA LEU A 203 1.22 -13.71 6.92
C LEU A 203 0.23 -14.31 7.94
N ASP A 204 0.35 -13.90 9.21
CA ASP A 204 -0.46 -14.38 10.32
C ASP A 204 -1.46 -13.32 10.84
N ALA A 205 -1.78 -12.29 10.04
CA ALA A 205 -2.63 -11.17 10.45
C ALA A 205 -4.02 -11.60 10.95
N ASP A 206 -4.60 -12.62 10.31
CA ASP A 206 -5.95 -13.13 10.60
C ASP A 206 -5.97 -14.12 11.79
N SER A 207 -4.88 -14.22 12.55
CA SER A 207 -4.81 -15.12 13.70
C SER A 207 -5.77 -14.69 14.80
N VAL A 208 -6.64 -15.61 15.20
CA VAL A 208 -7.68 -15.39 16.22
C VAL A 208 -7.31 -16.10 17.51
N ASN A 209 -7.37 -15.39 18.64
CA ASN A 209 -7.28 -15.96 19.97
C ASN A 209 -8.06 -15.07 20.96
N LEU A 210 -8.08 -15.44 22.25
CA LEU A 210 -8.72 -14.65 23.29
C LEU A 210 -7.97 -13.34 23.53
N GLU A 211 -8.73 -12.29 23.86
CA GLU A 211 -8.18 -10.99 24.24
C GLU A 211 -7.15 -11.10 25.38
N PRO A 212 -6.10 -10.27 25.35
CA PRO A 212 -5.06 -10.30 26.36
C PRO A 212 -5.59 -9.84 27.72
N PHE A 213 -5.01 -10.39 28.79
CA PHE A 213 -5.35 -10.02 30.16
C PHE A 213 -4.08 -9.81 30.97
N THR A 214 -4.20 -9.02 32.04
CA THR A 214 -3.16 -8.85 33.05
C THR A 214 -3.32 -9.94 34.09
N ASP A 215 -2.42 -10.91 34.06
CA ASP A 215 -2.33 -11.97 35.06
C ASP A 215 -1.76 -11.40 36.36
N LEU A 216 -2.62 -11.14 37.35
CA LEU A 216 -2.24 -10.51 38.61
C LEU A 216 -1.63 -11.51 39.59
N ASN A 217 -1.91 -12.80 39.42
CA ASN A 217 -1.47 -13.86 40.34
C ASN A 217 -0.37 -14.76 39.76
N ASN A 218 0.01 -14.54 38.50
CA ASN A 218 1.00 -15.28 37.71
C ASN A 218 0.69 -16.78 37.57
N ASP A 219 -0.58 -17.18 37.53
CA ASP A 219 -1.01 -18.57 37.34
C ASP A 219 -1.21 -18.96 35.86
N GLY A 220 -1.12 -17.99 34.95
CA GLY A 220 -1.27 -18.14 33.51
C GLY A 220 -2.71 -18.36 33.04
N LEU A 221 -3.70 -18.19 33.91
CA LEU A 221 -5.11 -18.40 33.65
C LEU A 221 -5.89 -17.11 33.91
N TRP A 222 -6.97 -16.93 33.16
CA TRP A 222 -7.86 -15.79 33.36
C TRP A 222 -8.74 -16.00 34.60
N ASN A 223 -8.76 -15.03 35.51
CA ASN A 223 -9.71 -14.95 36.61
C ASN A 223 -10.70 -13.77 36.43
N GLU A 224 -11.94 -13.91 36.93
CA GLU A 224 -12.98 -12.88 36.76
C GLU A 224 -12.66 -11.54 37.43
N ASP A 225 -11.72 -11.53 38.40
CA ASP A 225 -11.25 -10.34 39.11
C ASP A 225 -10.06 -9.63 38.44
N GLU A 226 -9.54 -10.18 37.35
CA GLU A 226 -8.43 -9.59 36.60
C GLU A 226 -8.90 -8.56 35.56
N TYR A 227 -7.95 -7.79 35.03
CA TYR A 227 -8.22 -6.84 33.96
C TYR A 227 -7.90 -7.46 32.61
N PHE A 228 -8.79 -7.31 31.63
CA PHE A 228 -8.53 -7.65 30.24
C PHE A 228 -8.70 -6.42 29.34
N ASP A 229 -7.92 -6.38 28.26
CA ASP A 229 -8.08 -5.35 27.25
C ASP A 229 -9.24 -5.73 26.32
N ASP A 230 -10.38 -5.06 26.48
CA ASP A 230 -11.57 -5.20 25.64
C ASP A 230 -11.34 -4.55 24.27
N TRP A 231 -10.62 -5.25 23.39
CA TRP A 231 -10.22 -4.78 22.07
C TRP A 231 -11.44 -4.56 21.19
N ASN A 232 -12.43 -5.45 21.24
CA ASN A 232 -13.65 -5.36 20.45
C ASN A 232 -14.81 -4.60 21.15
N GLN A 233 -14.60 -4.06 22.35
CA GLN A 233 -15.53 -3.17 23.05
C GLN A 233 -16.92 -3.79 23.29
N ASN A 234 -16.97 -5.09 23.59
CA ASN A 234 -18.22 -5.80 23.86
C ASN A 234 -18.44 -6.09 25.36
N GLY A 235 -17.45 -5.78 26.21
CA GLY A 235 -17.49 -5.95 27.66
C GLY A 235 -17.27 -7.39 28.14
N ILE A 236 -16.87 -8.32 27.28
CA ILE A 236 -16.65 -9.74 27.56
C ILE A 236 -15.32 -10.14 26.94
N ARG A 237 -14.47 -10.82 27.73
CA ARG A 237 -13.23 -11.40 27.19
C ARG A 237 -13.56 -12.54 26.22
N ASP A 238 -13.51 -12.26 24.92
CA ASP A 238 -13.74 -13.24 23.87
C ASP A 238 -12.65 -13.15 22.78
N SER A 239 -12.97 -13.56 21.55
CA SER A 239 -11.98 -13.70 20.48
C SER A 239 -11.64 -12.36 19.84
N CYS A 240 -10.39 -12.17 19.43
CA CYS A 240 -9.95 -11.03 18.64
C CYS A 240 -8.77 -11.39 17.74
N LEU A 241 -8.41 -10.47 16.83
CA LEU A 241 -7.21 -10.59 16.01
C LEU A 241 -5.97 -10.30 16.87
N ILE A 242 -5.28 -11.33 17.33
CA ILE A 242 -4.26 -11.18 18.39
C ILE A 242 -2.89 -10.69 17.92
N ASN A 243 -2.63 -10.79 16.62
CA ASN A 243 -1.37 -10.35 16.04
C ASN A 243 -1.38 -8.87 15.71
N LEU A 244 -2.53 -8.19 15.74
CA LEU A 244 -2.57 -6.75 15.54
C LEU A 244 -1.69 -6.05 16.58
N ILE A 245 -0.82 -5.14 16.12
CA ILE A 245 -0.11 -4.22 17.01
C ILE A 245 -1.13 -3.17 17.46
N TYR A 246 -1.85 -3.54 18.52
CA TYR A 246 -2.89 -2.71 19.12
C TYR A 246 -2.42 -2.24 20.49
N ASP A 247 -2.11 -0.95 20.56
CA ASP A 247 -1.62 -0.30 21.76
C ASP A 247 -2.64 0.78 22.18
N THR A 248 -3.31 0.52 23.29
CA THR A 248 -4.30 1.43 23.88
C THR A 248 -3.67 2.60 24.61
N THR A 249 -2.40 2.47 25.01
CA THR A 249 -1.63 3.47 25.77
C THR A 249 -1.12 4.56 24.84
N TYR A 250 -0.60 4.19 23.67
CA TYR A 250 -0.13 5.12 22.63
C TYR A 250 -1.15 5.36 21.51
N LYS A 251 -2.44 5.08 21.76
CA LYS A 251 -3.51 5.13 20.75
C LYS A 251 -3.51 6.42 19.92
N ASP A 252 -3.28 7.57 20.54
CA ASP A 252 -3.29 8.87 19.85
C ASP A 252 -2.09 9.00 18.88
N ILE A 253 -0.93 8.45 19.23
CA ILE A 253 0.25 8.41 18.37
C ILE A 253 0.02 7.49 17.17
N TYR A 254 -0.52 6.28 17.41
CA TYR A 254 -0.87 5.37 16.32
C TYR A 254 -1.93 5.98 15.40
N ALA A 255 -2.93 6.67 15.96
CA ALA A 255 -3.94 7.35 15.17
C ALA A 255 -3.37 8.51 14.34
N LEU A 256 -2.40 9.25 14.88
CA LEU A 256 -1.72 10.33 14.16
C LEU A 256 -0.94 9.84 12.94
N TRP A 257 -0.22 8.72 13.09
CA TRP A 257 0.68 8.24 12.03
C TRP A 257 0.07 7.22 11.08
N LYS A 258 -0.92 6.45 11.54
CA LYS A 258 -1.50 5.33 10.80
C LYS A 258 -3.01 5.44 10.62
N GLU A 259 -3.63 6.57 10.97
CA GLU A 259 -5.09 6.74 11.06
C GLU A 259 -5.72 5.91 12.19
N PRO A 260 -6.98 6.18 12.60
CA PRO A 260 -7.70 5.33 13.54
C PRO A 260 -7.87 3.90 13.02
N PHE A 261 -7.85 2.91 13.93
CA PHE A 261 -8.10 1.51 13.57
C PHE A 261 -9.51 1.34 12.99
N PRO A 262 -9.66 0.84 11.74
CA PRO A 262 -10.96 0.40 11.25
C PRO A 262 -11.46 -0.78 12.10
N ARG A 263 -12.78 -0.94 12.10
CA ARG A 263 -13.49 -2.02 12.80
C ARG A 263 -14.46 -2.70 11.85
N GLY A 264 -14.91 -3.88 12.23
CA GLY A 264 -15.90 -4.65 11.49
C GLY A 264 -17.14 -3.85 11.07
N SER A 265 -17.83 -4.35 10.05
CA SER A 265 -19.04 -3.73 9.53
C SER A 265 -20.26 -4.07 10.40
N GLN A 266 -21.32 -3.26 10.29
CA GLN A 266 -22.60 -3.54 10.97
C GLN A 266 -23.27 -4.86 10.52
N GLN A 267 -22.80 -5.47 9.43
CA GLN A 267 -23.30 -6.75 8.92
C GLN A 267 -22.66 -7.96 9.62
N GLU A 268 -21.51 -7.75 10.26
CA GLU A 268 -20.79 -8.80 11.01
C GLU A 268 -21.40 -8.97 12.41
N THR A 269 -21.24 -10.17 12.98
CA THR A 269 -21.80 -10.52 14.30
C THR A 269 -20.73 -11.12 15.21
N GLY A 270 -21.03 -11.17 16.51
CA GLY A 270 -20.09 -11.63 17.53
C GLY A 270 -18.87 -10.71 17.64
N TRP A 271 -17.72 -11.31 17.94
CA TRP A 271 -16.46 -10.62 18.17
C TRP A 271 -15.94 -9.81 16.97
N ILE A 272 -16.25 -10.25 15.74
CA ILE A 272 -15.76 -9.61 14.50
C ILE A 272 -16.29 -8.19 14.36
N LYS A 273 -17.57 -7.97 14.73
CA LYS A 273 -18.31 -6.73 14.49
C LYS A 273 -17.56 -5.48 14.89
N ASN A 274 -16.88 -5.53 16.03
CA ASN A 274 -16.14 -4.38 16.55
C ASN A 274 -14.64 -4.69 16.70
N SER A 275 -14.14 -5.83 16.22
CA SER A 275 -12.70 -6.12 16.32
C SER A 275 -11.89 -5.10 15.50
N PRO A 276 -10.84 -4.50 16.07
CA PRO A 276 -9.95 -3.61 15.34
C PRO A 276 -9.11 -4.42 14.34
N TYR A 277 -8.79 -3.82 13.21
CA TYR A 277 -7.86 -4.40 12.23
C TYR A 277 -7.07 -3.29 11.51
N ARG A 278 -6.11 -3.68 10.68
CA ARG A 278 -5.40 -2.82 9.72
C ARG A 278 -5.41 -3.47 8.34
N TYR A 279 -5.40 -2.65 7.28
CA TYR A 279 -5.26 -3.19 5.94
C TYR A 279 -3.90 -3.89 5.79
N ASN A 280 -3.91 -5.06 5.17
CA ASN A 280 -2.73 -5.90 5.00
C ASN A 280 -2.74 -6.45 3.56
N PRO A 281 -1.71 -6.18 2.73
CA PRO A 281 -0.51 -5.41 3.05
C PRO A 281 -0.75 -3.90 3.08
N TRP A 282 0.11 -3.17 3.80
CA TRP A 282 0.15 -1.70 3.75
C TRP A 282 1.31 -1.21 2.86
N PRO A 283 1.07 -0.32 1.88
CA PRO A 283 2.10 0.19 0.99
C PRO A 283 2.77 1.46 1.53
N TRP A 284 4.07 1.59 1.28
CA TRP A 284 4.87 2.80 1.50
C TRP A 284 5.60 3.17 0.21
N ASN A 285 5.56 4.44 -0.20
CA ASN A 285 6.39 4.92 -1.31
C ASN A 285 7.65 5.57 -0.74
N VAL A 286 8.81 5.23 -1.30
CA VAL A 286 10.12 5.74 -0.86
C VAL A 286 10.97 6.08 -2.09
N GLU A 287 11.79 7.12 -1.96
CA GLU A 287 12.62 7.65 -3.05
C GLU A 287 14.12 7.57 -2.74
N THR A 288 14.50 7.27 -1.49
CA THR A 288 15.90 7.29 -1.05
C THR A 288 16.28 6.05 -0.24
N ALA A 289 17.51 5.60 -0.46
CA ALA A 289 18.19 4.54 0.28
C ALA A 289 19.25 5.13 1.25
N PRO A 290 19.57 4.45 2.35
CA PRO A 290 18.88 3.29 2.91
C PRO A 290 17.54 3.66 3.54
N VAL A 291 16.54 2.79 3.37
CA VAL A 291 15.25 2.93 4.05
C VAL A 291 15.38 2.47 5.51
N SER A 292 15.02 3.34 6.43
CA SER A 292 14.92 3.02 7.86
C SER A 292 13.59 2.32 8.14
N MET A 293 13.64 1.01 8.34
CA MET A 293 12.45 0.18 8.55
C MET A 293 12.02 0.26 10.02
N THR A 294 11.17 1.23 10.33
CA THR A 294 10.65 1.50 11.67
C THR A 294 9.31 0.79 11.92
N TRP A 295 8.74 0.99 13.11
CA TRP A 295 7.39 0.52 13.50
C TRP A 295 6.28 0.91 12.52
N LEU A 296 6.47 1.98 11.72
CA LEU A 296 5.49 2.43 10.72
C LEU A 296 5.22 1.40 9.63
N PHE A 297 6.18 0.53 9.33
CA PHE A 297 6.05 -0.53 8.33
C PHE A 297 5.34 -1.79 8.84
N PHE A 298 5.02 -1.87 10.13
CA PHE A 298 4.49 -3.08 10.75
C PHE A 298 3.21 -2.78 11.52
N ASP A 299 2.10 -3.38 11.08
CA ASP A 299 0.81 -3.31 11.77
C ASP A 299 0.48 -4.57 12.56
N TYR A 300 1.26 -5.64 12.36
CA TYR A 300 1.06 -6.93 12.99
C TYR A 300 2.39 -7.47 13.56
N TYR A 301 2.28 -8.34 14.55
CA TYR A 301 3.33 -9.24 15.00
C TYR A 301 3.30 -10.52 14.17
N GLY A 302 4.39 -11.28 14.17
CA GLY A 302 4.52 -12.54 13.45
C GLY A 302 5.40 -12.45 12.22
N LEU A 303 5.17 -13.34 11.24
CA LEU A 303 5.98 -13.42 10.03
C LEU A 303 5.51 -12.41 8.97
N HIS A 304 6.44 -11.60 8.45
CA HIS A 304 6.17 -10.61 7.41
C HIS A 304 6.94 -10.93 6.14
N LEU A 305 6.23 -10.93 5.00
CA LEU A 305 6.83 -10.87 3.67
C LEU A 305 7.00 -9.39 3.29
N MET A 306 8.25 -8.93 3.35
CA MET A 306 8.64 -7.61 2.88
C MET A 306 8.88 -7.68 1.38
N THR A 307 8.23 -6.81 0.61
CA THR A 307 8.41 -6.75 -0.84
C THR A 307 8.75 -5.33 -1.26
N PHE A 308 9.92 -5.17 -1.87
CA PHE A 308 10.36 -3.93 -2.49
C PHE A 308 10.00 -4.01 -3.98
N GLN A 309 9.29 -3.02 -4.49
CA GLN A 309 8.82 -2.96 -5.87
C GLN A 309 9.37 -1.71 -6.55
N ALA A 310 10.21 -1.91 -7.56
CA ALA A 310 10.48 -0.89 -8.56
C ALA A 310 9.21 -0.64 -9.36
N THR A 311 8.85 0.62 -9.56
CA THR A 311 7.68 1.01 -10.35
C THR A 311 8.12 1.70 -11.64
N ASP A 312 7.30 1.60 -12.68
CA ASP A 312 7.57 2.29 -13.94
C ASP A 312 7.23 3.79 -13.88
N ASP A 313 7.75 4.54 -14.85
CA ASP A 313 7.49 5.98 -14.96
C ASP A 313 5.99 6.31 -15.04
N ALA A 314 5.18 5.44 -15.64
CA ALA A 314 3.74 5.64 -15.72
C ALA A 314 3.11 5.67 -14.31
N THR A 315 3.55 4.80 -13.41
CA THR A 315 3.15 4.85 -12.00
C THR A 315 3.53 6.19 -11.37
N PHE A 316 4.80 6.58 -11.42
CA PHE A 316 5.24 7.85 -10.83
C PHE A 316 4.42 9.06 -11.34
N ASN A 317 4.29 9.17 -12.67
CA ASN A 317 3.58 10.27 -13.32
C ASN A 317 2.09 10.29 -12.97
N TYR A 318 1.44 9.13 -12.89
CA TYR A 318 0.02 9.05 -12.54
C TYR A 318 -0.24 9.56 -11.12
N PHE A 319 0.56 9.09 -10.16
CA PHE A 319 0.35 9.38 -8.74
C PHE A 319 0.67 10.84 -8.37
N GLN A 320 1.54 11.53 -9.12
CA GLN A 320 1.81 12.97 -8.95
C GLN A 320 0.56 13.86 -9.08
N GLY A 321 -0.46 13.41 -9.82
CA GLY A 321 -1.73 14.14 -10.01
C GLY A 321 -2.89 13.65 -9.15
N LEU A 322 -2.65 12.75 -8.17
CA LEU A 322 -3.73 12.38 -7.26
C LEU A 322 -4.06 13.54 -6.32
N PRO A 323 -5.34 13.77 -5.98
CA PRO A 323 -5.77 14.89 -5.13
C PRO A 323 -5.07 14.95 -3.77
N GLU A 324 -4.70 13.80 -3.22
CA GLU A 324 -3.96 13.67 -1.96
C GLU A 324 -2.58 14.34 -2.01
N PHE A 325 -1.95 14.40 -3.19
CA PHE A 325 -0.66 15.06 -3.41
C PHE A 325 -0.81 16.43 -4.07
N ASN A 326 -1.69 16.54 -5.07
CA ASN A 326 -1.93 17.77 -5.80
C ASN A 326 -3.35 17.84 -6.38
N GLN A 327 -4.25 18.51 -5.67
CA GLN A 327 -5.64 18.72 -6.10
C GLN A 327 -5.83 19.59 -7.35
N TYR A 328 -4.77 20.22 -7.87
CA TYR A 328 -4.85 21.14 -9.02
C TYR A 328 -4.42 20.52 -10.35
N VAL A 329 -3.86 19.31 -10.32
CA VAL A 329 -3.37 18.60 -11.50
C VAL A 329 -4.09 17.27 -11.57
N MET A 330 -4.56 16.87 -12.75
CA MET A 330 -5.16 15.55 -12.92
C MET A 330 -4.08 14.46 -12.96
N PRO A 331 -4.38 13.22 -12.52
CA PRO A 331 -3.48 12.09 -12.69
C PRO A 331 -3.06 11.95 -14.16
N ASN A 332 -1.74 11.83 -14.40
CA ASN A 332 -1.22 11.71 -15.75
C ASN A 332 -1.40 10.27 -16.27
N SER A 333 -2.54 10.03 -16.90
CA SER A 333 -2.88 8.75 -17.55
C SER A 333 -1.97 8.50 -18.76
N ASN A 334 -1.34 7.32 -18.82
CA ASN A 334 -0.64 6.85 -20.02
C ASN A 334 -1.57 6.11 -21.01
N VAL A 335 -2.87 6.06 -20.73
CA VAL A 335 -3.88 5.47 -21.61
C VAL A 335 -4.27 6.49 -22.68
N VAL A 336 -4.10 6.11 -23.94
CA VAL A 336 -4.50 6.89 -25.12
C VAL A 336 -5.98 6.63 -25.43
N ASN A 337 -6.72 7.69 -25.78
CA ASN A 337 -8.16 7.70 -26.06
C ASN A 337 -9.06 7.28 -24.88
N GLY A 338 -8.54 7.37 -23.66
CA GLY A 338 -9.27 7.02 -22.45
C GLY A 338 -8.52 7.46 -21.19
N TYR A 339 -8.96 6.95 -20.03
CA TYR A 339 -8.31 7.19 -18.74
C TYR A 339 -7.76 5.90 -18.13
N GLY A 340 -7.00 6.04 -17.05
CA GLY A 340 -6.52 4.94 -16.21
C GLY A 340 -5.01 4.86 -16.19
N LEU A 341 -4.49 3.66 -15.94
CA LEU A 341 -3.06 3.42 -15.77
C LEU A 341 -2.71 2.02 -16.23
N VAL A 342 -1.83 1.93 -17.22
CA VAL A 342 -1.11 0.69 -17.54
C VAL A 342 0.28 0.83 -16.94
N SER A 343 0.50 0.13 -15.83
CA SER A 343 1.73 0.19 -15.05
C SER A 343 2.48 -1.13 -15.09
N SER A 344 3.70 -1.13 -14.58
CA SER A 344 4.43 -2.35 -14.34
C SER A 344 5.40 -2.23 -13.16
N SER A 345 5.90 -3.38 -12.72
CA SER A 345 6.83 -3.45 -11.60
C SER A 345 7.82 -4.61 -11.70
N ALA A 346 9.00 -4.43 -11.09
CA ALA A 346 9.89 -5.52 -10.72
C ALA A 346 10.03 -5.54 -9.20
N SER A 347 10.29 -6.70 -8.61
CA SER A 347 10.25 -6.83 -7.16
C SER A 347 11.29 -7.78 -6.60
N SER A 348 11.76 -7.47 -5.40
CA SER A 348 12.52 -8.37 -4.56
C SER A 348 11.87 -8.48 -3.19
N SER A 349 11.90 -9.66 -2.59
CA SER A 349 11.18 -9.95 -1.36
C SER A 349 12.01 -10.78 -0.39
N PHE A 350 11.81 -10.55 0.90
CA PHE A 350 12.42 -11.31 1.99
C PHE A 350 11.47 -11.42 3.17
N LEU A 351 11.77 -12.35 4.08
CA LEU A 351 10.98 -12.58 5.29
C LEU A 351 11.68 -12.00 6.53
N VAL A 352 10.90 -11.46 7.45
CA VAL A 352 11.33 -11.11 8.81
C VAL A 352 10.25 -11.50 9.81
N TYR A 353 10.63 -11.83 11.04
CA TYR A 353 9.68 -12.10 12.11
C TYR A 353 9.67 -10.95 13.13
N ILE A 354 8.52 -10.33 13.34
CA ILE A 354 8.34 -9.25 14.32
C ILE A 354 7.79 -9.83 15.61
N LYS A 355 8.61 -9.83 16.67
CA LYS A 355 8.26 -10.32 18.00
C LYS A 355 7.76 -9.17 18.88
N ARG A 356 6.74 -9.44 19.70
CA ARG A 356 6.31 -8.58 20.80
C ARG A 356 7.41 -8.47 21.85
N ASP A 357 7.62 -7.28 22.40
CA ASP A 357 8.46 -7.14 23.59
C ASP A 357 7.72 -7.71 24.81
N GLU A 358 8.37 -8.66 25.49
CA GLU A 358 7.81 -9.35 26.66
C GLU A 358 8.44 -8.82 27.96
N SER A 359 9.34 -7.84 27.88
CA SER A 359 9.81 -7.16 29.09
C SER A 359 8.64 -6.37 29.67
N THR A 360 8.20 -6.78 30.85
CA THR A 360 7.44 -5.90 31.75
C THR A 360 8.27 -4.64 31.96
N ASP A 361 7.71 -3.47 31.65
CA ASP A 361 8.32 -2.19 32.01
C ASP A 361 8.64 -2.22 33.52
N ASP A 362 9.93 -2.28 33.86
CA ASP A 362 10.46 -2.12 35.22
C ASP A 362 10.46 -0.66 35.66
#